data_AF-A0A2J8AKF9-F1
#
_entry.id   AF-A0A2J8AKF9-F1
#
_cell.length_a   1.000
_cell.length_b   1.000
_cell.length_c   1.000
_cell.angle_alpha   90.00
_cell.angle_beta   90.00
_cell.angle_gamma   90.00
#
_symmetry.space_group_name_H-M   'P 1'
#
loop_
_entity.id
_entity.type
_entity.pdbx_description
1 polymer ?
#
loop_
_entity_poly.entity_id
_entity_poly.type
_entity_poly.pdbx_seq_one_letter_code
_entity_poly.pdbx_strand_id
1 'polypeptide(L)'
;MGGQGARRKRNWRHNQFNSPVRWAREAAKRERVKQQELQLRAQVMPLLGSEREQAVEQQLAALCPRQRVKLLEQVAAEQQQQEQQPQE
;
A
#
# COMPACT_ATOMS: atom_id res chain seq x y z
N MET A 1 -29.66 20.05 -37.25
CA MET A 1 -30.00 19.84 -35.83
C MET A 1 -29.18 18.68 -35.28
N GLY A 2 -28.11 18.93 -34.51
CA GLY A 2 -27.21 17.88 -33.98
C GLY A 2 -26.76 18.18 -32.56
N GLY A 3 -27.67 18.57 -31.67
CA GLY A 3 -27.30 19.23 -30.41
C GLY A 3 -27.31 18.34 -29.15
N GLN A 4 -28.16 17.32 -29.08
CA GLN A 4 -28.45 16.66 -27.80
C GLN A 4 -27.75 15.30 -27.60
N GLY A 5 -27.66 14.46 -28.66
CA GLY A 5 -27.02 13.15 -28.57
C GLY A 5 -25.49 13.19 -28.39
N ALA A 6 -24.82 14.12 -29.08
CA ALA A 6 -23.38 14.31 -28.96
C ALA A 6 -22.98 14.84 -27.58
N ARG A 7 -23.78 15.75 -27.00
CA ARG A 7 -23.56 16.31 -25.65
C ARG A 7 -23.76 15.26 -24.55
N ARG A 8 -24.79 14.40 -24.68
CA ARG A 8 -25.02 13.26 -23.76
C ARG A 8 -23.89 12.24 -23.78
N LYS A 9 -23.40 11.82 -24.96
CA LYS A 9 -22.24 10.90 -25.07
C LYS A 9 -20.96 11.48 -24.47
N ARG A 10 -20.73 12.80 -24.68
CA ARG A 10 -19.58 13.50 -24.12
C ARG A 10 -19.65 13.58 -22.58
N ASN A 11 -20.84 13.80 -22.00
CA ASN A 11 -21.03 13.77 -20.54
C ASN A 11 -20.88 12.36 -19.94
N TRP A 12 -21.35 11.32 -20.62
CA TRP A 12 -21.18 9.94 -20.14
C TRP A 12 -19.71 9.54 -20.02
N ARG A 13 -18.91 9.84 -21.07
CA ARG A 13 -17.46 9.57 -21.07
C ARG A 13 -16.71 10.36 -19.98
N HIS A 14 -17.08 11.62 -19.72
CA HIS A 14 -16.44 12.41 -18.66
C HIS A 14 -16.87 11.99 -17.25
N ASN A 15 -18.13 11.56 -17.05
CA ASN A 15 -18.60 11.11 -15.74
C ASN A 15 -18.15 9.70 -15.35
N GLN A 16 -17.72 8.86 -16.31
CA GLN A 16 -17.10 7.58 -15.96
C GLN A 16 -15.82 7.74 -15.14
N PHE A 17 -15.08 8.84 -15.33
CA PHE A 17 -13.86 9.11 -14.57
C PHE A 17 -14.14 9.67 -13.17
N ASN A 18 -15.22 10.44 -13.03
CA ASN A 18 -15.67 11.07 -11.78
C ASN A 18 -16.88 10.33 -11.15
N SER A 19 -16.96 9.01 -11.34
CA SER A 19 -18.01 8.22 -10.69
C SER A 19 -17.71 8.09 -9.19
N PRO A 20 -18.66 8.44 -8.29
CA PRO A 20 -18.49 8.28 -6.84
C PRO A 20 -18.10 6.85 -6.45
N VAL A 21 -18.65 5.85 -7.17
CA VAL A 21 -18.34 4.43 -6.94
C VAL A 21 -16.88 4.12 -7.24
N ARG A 22 -16.31 4.73 -8.28
CA ARG A 22 -14.90 4.53 -8.64
C ARG A 22 -13.98 5.18 -7.61
N TRP A 23 -14.31 6.38 -7.14
CA TRP A 23 -13.55 7.05 -6.07
C TRP A 23 -13.62 6.29 -4.76
N ALA A 24 -14.80 5.79 -4.37
CA ALA A 24 -14.96 4.95 -3.17
C ALA A 24 -14.12 3.66 -3.26
N ARG A 25 -14.10 3.00 -4.42
CA ARG A 25 -13.26 1.81 -4.65
C ARG A 25 -11.77 2.13 -4.58
N GLU A 26 -11.32 3.22 -5.18
CA GLU A 26 -9.92 3.64 -5.13
C GLU A 26 -9.50 4.06 -3.73
N ALA A 27 -10.37 4.75 -2.98
CA ALA A 27 -10.16 5.06 -1.57
C ALA A 27 -10.04 3.79 -0.72
N ALA A 28 -10.95 2.83 -0.91
CA ALA A 28 -10.91 1.53 -0.23
C ALA A 28 -9.62 0.74 -0.54
N LYS A 29 -9.12 0.79 -1.78
CA LYS A 29 -7.83 0.17 -2.14
C LYS A 29 -6.67 0.83 -1.39
N ARG A 30 -6.64 2.16 -1.32
CA ARG A 30 -5.59 2.91 -0.59
C ARG A 30 -5.63 2.59 0.90
N GLU A 31 -6.82 2.56 1.48
CA GLU A 31 -7.01 2.22 2.88
C GLU A 31 -6.54 0.79 3.16
N ARG A 32 -6.85 -0.17 2.30
CA ARG A 32 -6.37 -1.55 2.45
C ARG A 32 -4.84 -1.65 2.48
N VAL A 33 -4.15 -0.92 1.60
CA VAL A 33 -2.67 -0.92 1.58
C VAL A 33 -2.12 -0.31 2.86
N LYS A 34 -2.72 0.78 3.34
CA LYS A 34 -2.33 1.42 4.61
C LYS A 34 -2.54 0.50 5.80
N GLN A 35 -3.67 -0.22 5.86
CA GLN A 35 -3.94 -1.19 6.92
C GLN A 35 -2.95 -2.36 6.87
N GLN A 36 -2.60 -2.85 5.68
CA GLN A 36 -1.58 -3.89 5.51
C GLN A 36 -0.20 -3.41 5.98
N GLU A 37 0.20 -2.18 5.64
CA GLU A 37 1.45 -1.56 6.11
C GLU A 37 1.47 -1.50 7.65
N LEU A 38 0.40 -1.02 8.29
CA LEU A 38 0.30 -0.94 9.74
C LEU A 38 0.37 -2.30 10.42
N GLN A 39 -0.33 -3.30 9.88
CA GLN A 39 -0.33 -4.66 10.42
C GLN A 39 1.06 -5.30 10.35
N LEU A 40 1.74 -5.18 9.21
CA LEU A 40 3.10 -5.71 9.05
C LEU A 40 4.09 -4.96 9.93
N ARG A 41 3.98 -3.63 10.03
CA ARG A 41 4.84 -2.82 10.89
C ARG A 41 4.70 -3.23 12.35
N ALA A 42 3.47 -3.44 12.82
CA ALA A 42 3.21 -3.88 14.20
C ALA A 42 3.76 -5.28 14.51
N GLN A 43 3.86 -6.16 13.50
CA GLN A 43 4.45 -7.49 13.67
C GLN A 43 5.98 -7.45 13.62
N VAL A 44 6.54 -6.67 12.71
CA VAL A 44 7.98 -6.70 12.40
C VAL A 44 8.78 -5.76 13.29
N MET A 45 8.35 -4.50 13.48
CA MET A 45 9.15 -3.50 14.21
C MET A 45 9.55 -3.94 15.63
N PRO A 46 8.65 -4.53 16.45
CA PRO A 46 9.02 -4.95 17.80
C PRO A 46 10.03 -6.10 17.86
N LEU A 47 10.15 -6.86 16.77
CA LEU A 47 11.10 -7.97 16.64
C LEU A 47 12.48 -7.49 16.16
N LEU A 48 12.57 -6.26 15.65
CA LEU A 48 13.83 -5.65 15.25
C LEU A 48 14.54 -5.05 16.46
N GLY A 49 15.87 -5.15 16.48
CA GLY A 49 16.67 -4.33 17.38
C GLY A 49 16.56 -2.85 17.03
N SER A 50 16.79 -1.97 18.01
CA SER A 50 16.59 -0.51 17.90
C SER A 50 17.36 0.16 16.77
N GLU A 51 18.57 -0.30 16.43
CA GLU A 51 19.32 0.21 15.27
C GLU A 51 18.68 -0.19 13.93
N ARG A 52 18.21 -1.44 13.83
CA ARG A 52 17.59 -1.98 12.61
C ARG A 52 16.18 -1.39 12.42
N GLU A 53 15.46 -1.15 13.51
CA GLU A 53 14.18 -0.45 13.51
C GLU A 53 14.34 0.95 12.90
N GLN A 54 15.30 1.76 13.40
CA GLN A 54 15.56 3.10 12.87
C GLN A 54 15.93 3.09 11.38
N ALA A 55 16.77 2.14 10.96
CA ALA A 55 17.15 2.00 9.56
C ALA A 55 15.94 1.68 8.66
N VAL A 56 15.06 0.77 9.10
CA VAL A 56 13.85 0.42 8.35
C VAL A 56 12.86 1.59 8.35
N GLU A 57 12.70 2.33 9.45
CA GLU A 57 11.85 3.53 9.48
C GLU A 57 12.30 4.62 8.50
N GLN A 58 13.61 4.87 8.42
CA GLN A 58 14.18 5.80 7.45
C GLN A 58 13.91 5.38 6.01
N GLN A 59 14.03 4.08 5.71
CA GLN A 59 13.72 3.55 4.39
C GLN A 59 12.22 3.64 4.08
N LEU A 60 11.34 3.32 5.04
CA LEU A 60 9.89 3.43 4.88
C LEU A 60 9.48 4.87 4.57
N ALA A 61 10.08 5.87 5.22
CA ALA A 61 9.76 7.28 4.98
C ALA A 61 9.96 7.69 3.51
N ALA A 62 10.99 7.16 2.84
CA ALA A 62 11.33 7.48 1.45
C ALA A 62 10.51 6.70 0.40
N LEU A 63 9.82 5.63 0.80
CA LEU A 63 9.15 4.70 -0.13
C LEU A 63 7.66 4.98 -0.30
N CYS A 64 7.12 4.57 -1.45
CA CYS A 64 5.68 4.58 -1.71
C CYS A 64 4.97 3.43 -0.95
N PRO A 65 3.67 3.55 -0.62
CA PRO A 65 2.96 2.56 0.22
C PRO A 65 3.07 1.10 -0.22
N ARG A 66 3.04 0.83 -1.54
CA ARG A 66 3.24 -0.53 -2.06
C ARG A 66 4.66 -1.06 -1.86
N GLN A 67 5.66 -0.19 -1.93
CA GLN A 67 7.06 -0.56 -1.71
C GLN A 67 7.33 -0.75 -0.21
N ARG A 68 6.70 0.06 0.65
CA ARG A 68 6.74 -0.10 2.11
C ARG A 68 6.25 -1.47 2.54
N VAL A 69 5.09 -1.89 2.03
CA VAL A 69 4.54 -3.24 2.29
C VAL A 69 5.53 -4.32 1.84
N LYS A 70 6.10 -4.23 0.64
CA LYS A 70 7.09 -5.19 0.15
C LYS A 70 8.35 -5.25 1.01
N LEU A 71 8.86 -4.11 1.45
CA LEU A 71 10.02 -4.05 2.34
C LEU A 71 9.71 -4.76 3.66
N LEU A 72 8.54 -4.48 4.27
CA LEU A 72 8.13 -5.13 5.51
C LEU A 72 7.94 -6.64 5.34
N GLU A 73 7.39 -7.10 4.22
CA GLU A 73 7.29 -8.53 3.89
C GLU A 73 8.68 -9.20 3.77
N GLN A 74 9.64 -8.51 3.15
CA GLN A 74 11.03 -8.98 3.07
C GLN A 74 11.68 -9.07 4.44
N VAL A 75 11.55 -8.03 5.26
CA VAL A 75 12.12 -8.03 6.62
C VAL A 75 11.46 -9.10 7.49
N ALA A 76 10.16 -9.33 7.37
CA ALA A 76 9.46 -10.42 8.05
C ALA A 76 10.02 -11.79 7.63
N ALA A 77 10.24 -12.01 6.33
CA ALA A 77 10.82 -13.24 5.82
C ALA A 77 12.27 -13.45 6.29
N GLU A 78 13.07 -12.38 6.33
CA GLU A 78 14.45 -12.42 6.87
C GLU A 78 14.46 -12.79 8.35
N GLN A 79 13.53 -12.26 9.16
CA GLN A 79 13.40 -12.62 10.58
C GLN A 79 13.07 -14.09 10.77
N GLN A 80 12.09 -14.61 10.02
CA GLN A 80 11.73 -16.03 10.08
C GLN A 80 12.89 -16.96 9.67
N GLN A 81 13.70 -16.54 8.69
CA GLN A 81 14.89 -17.29 8.28
C GLN A 81 16.00 -17.24 9.32
N GLN A 82 16.17 -16.12 10.04
CA GLN A 82 17.14 -16.01 11.13
C GLN A 82 16.74 -16.85 12.35
N GLU A 83 15.44 -16.98 12.66
CA GLU A 83 14.96 -17.89 13.72
C GLU A 83 15.09 -19.38 13.36
N GLN A 84 15.18 -19.73 12.07
CA GLN A 84 15.29 -21.11 11.59
C GLN A 84 16.72 -21.61 11.37
N GLN A 85 17.77 -20.81 11.61
CA GLN A 85 19.13 -21.33 11.69
C GLN A 85 19.42 -21.68 13.16
N PRO A 86 19.39 -22.97 13.55
CA PRO A 86 19.90 -23.38 14.84
C PRO A 86 21.40 -23.09 14.82
N GLN A 87 21.89 -22.46 15.88
CA GLN A 87 23.33 -22.43 16.17
C GLN A 87 23.83 -23.88 16.22
N GLU A 88 24.68 -24.26 15.25
CA GLU A 88 25.66 -25.34 15.43
C GLU A 88 26.92 -24.79 16.13
#